data_AF-A0A2V8PJ42-F1
#
_entry.id   AF-A0A2V8PJ42-F1
#
_cell.length_a   1.000
_cell.length_b   1.000
_cell.length_c   1.000
_cell.angle_alpha   90.00
_cell.angle_beta   90.00
_cell.angle_gamma   90.00
#
_symmetry.space_group_name_H-M   'P 1'
#
loop_
_entity.id
_entity.type
_entity.pdbx_description
1 polymer ?
#
loop_
_entity_poly.entity_id
_entity_poly.type
_entity_poly.pdbx_seq_one_letter_code
_entity_poly.pdbx_strand_id
1 'polypeptide(L)'
;MLLAFPIILGTGSLLTGAGVYYATYAVRSQWLGPSDWRGRTDTSAVALTFDDGPSQDTERILEVLAANKLSATFFMLGRQVELFPQIARRVIEEGHEVGNHSYSHPIYLFRGSG
;
A
#
# COMPACT_ATOMS: atom_id res chain seq x y z
N MET A 1 24.57 -2.50 -42.40
CA MET A 1 25.02 -2.71 -41.01
C MET A 1 24.86 -1.48 -40.09
N LEU A 2 24.38 -0.32 -40.57
CA LEU A 2 24.25 0.92 -39.78
C LEU A 2 22.86 1.16 -39.15
N LEU A 3 21.82 0.44 -39.58
CA LEU A 3 20.45 0.60 -39.06
C LEU A 3 20.15 -0.21 -37.76
N ALA A 4 21.01 -1.17 -37.41
CA ALA A 4 20.80 -2.01 -36.23
C ALA A 4 21.20 -1.31 -34.91
N PHE A 5 22.15 -0.38 -34.95
CA PHE A 5 22.69 0.30 -33.77
C PHE A 5 21.67 1.17 -33.01
N PRO A 6 20.85 2.03 -33.67
CA PRO A 6 19.84 2.83 -32.96
C PRO A 6 18.69 1.97 -32.40
N ILE A 7 18.37 0.83 -33.02
CA ILE A 7 17.33 -0.09 -32.55
C ILE A 7 17.79 -0.84 -31.28
N ILE A 8 19.06 -1.24 -31.21
CA ILE A 8 19.63 -1.90 -30.02
C ILE A 8 19.69 -0.94 -28.83
N LEU A 9 20.03 0.33 -29.05
CA LEU A 9 20.02 1.37 -28.00
C LEU A 9 18.61 1.70 -27.49
N GLY A 10 17.63 1.80 -28.40
CA GLY A 10 16.23 2.05 -28.03
C GLY A 10 15.61 0.90 -27.23
N THR A 11 15.88 -0.35 -27.63
CA THR A 11 15.40 -1.54 -26.93
C THR A 11 16.06 -1.72 -25.56
N GLY A 12 17.36 -1.47 -25.43
CA GLY A 12 18.05 -1.51 -24.12
C GLY A 12 17.51 -0.49 -23.11
N SER A 13 17.18 0.71 -23.58
CA SER A 13 16.60 1.76 -22.73
C SER A 13 15.19 1.41 -22.25
N LEU A 14 14.35 0.84 -23.13
CA LEU A 14 13.00 0.38 -22.78
C LEU A 14 13.03 -0.75 -21.75
N LEU A 15 13.92 -1.74 -21.92
CA LEU A 15 14.07 -2.84 -20.97
C LEU A 15 14.55 -2.37 -19.60
N THR A 16 15.49 -1.41 -19.58
CA THR A 16 15.98 -0.81 -18.33
C THR A 16 14.85 -0.06 -17.63
N GLY A 17 14.09 0.77 -18.36
CA GLY A 17 12.94 1.49 -17.80
C GLY A 17 11.87 0.55 -17.26
N ALA A 18 11.53 -0.51 -18.00
CA ALA A 18 10.58 -1.53 -17.54
C ALA A 18 11.08 -2.28 -16.30
N GLY A 19 12.39 -2.58 -16.24
CA GLY A 19 13.03 -3.22 -15.09
C GLY A 19 13.00 -2.34 -13.84
N VAL A 20 13.34 -1.05 -13.96
CA VAL A 20 13.25 -0.08 -12.85
C VAL A 20 11.81 0.07 -12.40
N TYR A 21 10.86 0.24 -13.33
CA TYR A 21 9.45 0.34 -13.01
C TYR A 21 8.94 -0.90 -12.25
N TYR A 22 9.29 -2.11 -12.73
CA TYR A 22 8.95 -3.34 -12.03
C TYR A 22 9.55 -3.35 -10.64
N ALA A 23 10.84 -3.03 -10.50
CA ALA A 23 11.54 -3.02 -9.22
C ALA A 23 10.88 -2.09 -8.19
N THR A 24 10.41 -0.90 -8.60
CA THR A 24 10.00 0.17 -7.67
C THR A 24 8.49 0.38 -7.54
N TYR A 25 7.68 0.00 -8.55
CA TYR A 25 6.23 0.28 -8.55
C TYR A 25 5.36 -0.98 -8.58
N ALA A 26 5.89 -2.14 -8.98
CA ALA A 26 5.09 -3.36 -8.99
C ALA A 26 5.02 -3.95 -7.57
N VAL A 27 3.82 -4.02 -7.00
CA VAL A 27 3.56 -4.58 -5.64
C VAL A 27 4.11 -6.01 -5.49
N ARG A 28 4.14 -6.77 -6.59
CA ARG A 28 4.67 -8.15 -6.65
C ARG A 28 6.20 -8.26 -6.78
N SER A 29 6.90 -7.15 -6.96
CA SER A 29 8.36 -7.15 -7.09
C SER A 29 9.00 -7.63 -5.79
N GLN A 30 9.94 -8.56 -5.92
CA GLN A 30 10.76 -9.06 -4.81
C GLN A 30 12.22 -8.60 -4.95
N TRP A 31 12.53 -7.70 -5.88
CA TRP A 31 13.92 -7.36 -6.24
C TRP A 31 14.61 -6.48 -5.18
N LEU A 32 13.83 -5.67 -4.47
CA LEU A 32 14.34 -4.77 -3.43
C LEU A 32 14.13 -5.32 -2.01
N GLY A 33 13.61 -6.55 -1.90
CA GLY A 33 13.27 -7.19 -0.64
C GLY A 33 11.98 -8.01 -0.76
N PRO A 34 11.68 -8.88 0.22
CA PRO A 34 10.42 -9.61 0.25
C PRO A 34 9.24 -8.65 0.39
N SER A 35 8.16 -8.89 -0.36
CA SER A 35 6.88 -8.21 -0.20
C SER A 35 5.72 -9.20 -0.10
N ASP A 36 4.93 -9.07 0.96
CA ASP A 36 3.71 -9.84 1.15
C ASP A 36 2.55 -9.17 0.42
N TRP A 37 2.41 -9.49 -0.87
CA TRP A 37 1.35 -8.93 -1.72
C TRP A 37 0.11 -9.82 -1.84
N ARG A 38 0.16 -11.04 -1.28
CA ARG A 38 -0.95 -11.98 -1.22
C ARG A 38 -0.88 -12.87 0.01
N GLY A 39 -2.04 -13.27 0.51
CA GLY A 39 -2.17 -14.27 1.56
C GLY A 39 -1.96 -15.71 1.07
N ARG A 40 -2.11 -16.64 2.01
CA ARG A 40 -2.09 -18.09 1.77
C ARG A 40 -3.22 -18.53 0.84
N THR A 41 -2.88 -19.31 -0.19
CA THR A 41 -3.85 -19.81 -1.18
C THR A 41 -4.48 -21.16 -0.84
N ASP A 42 -4.06 -21.79 0.26
CA ASP A 42 -4.64 -23.03 0.77
C ASP A 42 -5.77 -22.78 1.79
N THR A 43 -6.23 -21.52 1.88
CA THR A 43 -7.35 -21.10 2.72
C THR A 43 -8.33 -20.27 1.91
N SER A 44 -9.60 -20.24 2.32
CA SER A 44 -10.62 -19.34 1.76
C SER A 44 -10.70 -18.04 2.58
N ALA A 45 -9.57 -17.39 2.81
CA ALA A 45 -9.47 -16.16 3.60
C ALA A 45 -9.17 -14.95 2.72
N VAL A 46 -9.73 -13.81 3.10
CA VAL A 46 -9.44 -12.50 2.51
C VAL A 46 -9.16 -11.52 3.64
N ALA A 47 -8.17 -10.64 3.45
CA ALA A 47 -7.92 -9.51 4.34
C ALA A 47 -8.52 -8.25 3.72
N LEU A 48 -9.39 -7.56 4.46
CA LEU A 48 -9.87 -6.23 4.09
C LEU A 48 -8.93 -5.19 4.69
N THR A 49 -8.41 -4.32 3.84
CA THR A 49 -7.51 -3.24 4.25
C THR A 49 -8.01 -1.90 3.70
N PHE A 50 -7.83 -0.84 4.48
CA PHE A 50 -8.19 0.53 4.09
C PHE A 50 -7.01 1.45 4.35
N ASP A 51 -6.64 2.25 3.35
CA ASP A 51 -5.50 3.17 3.41
C ASP A 51 -5.99 4.62 3.62
N ASP A 52 -5.05 5.53 3.87
CA ASP A 52 -5.23 7.00 3.95
C ASP A 52 -6.08 7.56 5.10
N GLY A 53 -6.88 6.75 5.78
CA GLY A 53 -7.71 7.17 6.90
C GLY A 53 -6.91 7.58 8.16
N PRO A 54 -7.60 7.91 9.26
CA PRO A 54 -9.05 8.02 9.40
C PRO A 54 -9.65 9.24 8.69
N SER A 55 -10.94 9.17 8.39
CA SER A 55 -11.76 10.26 7.85
C SER A 55 -13.20 10.12 8.35
N GLN A 56 -14.08 11.07 8.04
CA GLN A 56 -15.52 10.93 8.37
C GLN A 56 -16.15 9.65 7.77
N ASP A 57 -15.72 9.25 6.57
CA ASP A 57 -16.21 8.03 5.91
C ASP A 57 -15.80 6.74 6.65
N THR A 58 -14.73 6.81 7.47
CA THR A 58 -14.28 5.66 8.27
C THR A 58 -15.37 5.20 9.24
N GLU A 59 -16.20 6.12 9.77
CA GLU A 59 -17.31 5.74 10.66
C GLU A 59 -18.33 4.86 9.95
N ARG A 60 -18.66 5.17 8.69
CA ARG A 60 -19.58 4.39 7.88
C ARG A 60 -19.00 3.01 7.55
N ILE A 61 -17.70 2.94 7.30
CA ILE A 61 -16.99 1.67 7.10
C ILE A 61 -17.08 0.80 8.36
N LEU A 62 -16.81 1.38 9.54
CA LEU A 62 -16.91 0.68 10.83
C LEU A 62 -18.32 0.12 11.07
N GLU A 63 -19.37 0.89 10.79
CA GLU A 63 -20.75 0.40 10.90
C GLU A 63 -21.02 -0.83 10.02
N VAL A 64 -20.53 -0.81 8.78
CA VAL A 64 -20.71 -1.93 7.84
C VAL A 64 -19.92 -3.15 8.31
N LEU A 65 -18.68 -2.98 8.77
CA LEU A 65 -17.87 -4.07 9.31
C LEU A 65 -18.52 -4.69 10.54
N ALA A 66 -18.98 -3.86 11.49
CA ALA A 66 -19.67 -4.30 12.70
C ALA A 66 -20.98 -5.06 12.38
N ALA A 67 -21.79 -4.56 11.44
CA ALA A 67 -23.03 -5.22 11.01
C ALA A 67 -22.77 -6.62 10.42
N ASN A 68 -21.62 -6.81 9.78
CA ASN A 68 -21.21 -8.09 9.21
C ASN A 68 -20.30 -8.92 10.13
N LYS A 69 -19.99 -8.43 11.34
CA LYS A 69 -19.07 -9.06 12.31
C LYS A 69 -17.69 -9.33 11.71
N LEU A 70 -17.17 -8.38 10.93
CA LEU A 70 -15.88 -8.46 10.26
C LEU A 70 -14.85 -7.57 10.95
N SER A 71 -13.61 -8.06 11.03
CA SER A 71 -12.43 -7.24 11.34
C SER A 71 -11.71 -6.83 10.05
N ALA A 72 -10.89 -5.77 10.13
CA ALA A 72 -10.14 -5.22 9.01
C ALA A 72 -8.86 -4.56 9.54
N THR A 73 -7.92 -4.23 8.64
CA THR A 73 -6.71 -3.47 8.97
C THR A 73 -6.80 -2.07 8.35
N PHE A 74 -6.60 -1.03 9.13
CA PHE A 74 -6.62 0.36 8.66
C PHE A 74 -5.19 0.91 8.67
N PHE A 75 -4.60 1.08 7.49
CA PHE A 75 -3.32 1.75 7.31
C PHE A 75 -3.55 3.27 7.36
N MET A 76 -3.28 3.88 8.51
CA MET A 76 -3.63 5.27 8.77
C MET A 76 -2.48 6.24 8.53
N LEU A 77 -2.82 7.44 8.06
CA LEU A 77 -1.91 8.57 8.01
C LEU A 77 -1.81 9.25 9.37
N GLY A 78 -0.58 9.51 9.83
CA GLY A 78 -0.35 10.21 11.11
C GLY A 78 -1.07 11.56 11.18
N ARG A 79 -1.03 12.37 10.11
CA ARG A 79 -1.75 13.65 10.05
C ARG A 79 -3.27 13.50 10.15
N GLN A 80 -3.82 12.37 9.71
CA GLN A 80 -5.26 12.13 9.79
C GLN A 80 -5.67 11.64 11.17
N VAL A 81 -4.82 10.83 11.82
CA VAL A 81 -5.02 10.44 13.22
C VAL A 81 -5.05 11.67 14.14
N GLU A 82 -4.22 12.68 13.87
CA GLU A 82 -4.25 13.95 14.63
C GLU A 82 -5.55 14.75 14.39
N LEU A 83 -6.12 14.69 13.19
CA LEU A 83 -7.37 15.38 12.83
C LEU A 83 -8.62 14.64 13.34
N PHE A 84 -8.60 13.30 13.36
CA PHE A 84 -9.72 12.46 13.76
C PHE A 84 -9.34 11.44 14.84
N PRO A 85 -8.82 11.88 16.00
CA PRO A 85 -8.29 10.97 17.01
C PRO A 85 -9.38 10.13 17.69
N GLN A 86 -10.64 10.58 17.67
CA GLN A 86 -11.77 9.79 18.19
C GLN A 86 -12.08 8.61 17.26
N ILE A 87 -12.08 8.85 15.94
CA ILE A 87 -12.30 7.80 14.94
C ILE A 87 -11.16 6.77 14.99
N ALA A 88 -9.90 7.23 15.08
CA ALA A 88 -8.75 6.32 15.23
C ALA A 88 -8.85 5.42 16.46
N ARG A 89 -9.29 5.95 17.61
CA ARG A 89 -9.52 5.13 18.83
C ARG A 89 -10.65 4.13 18.62
N ARG A 90 -11.75 4.55 18.03
CA ARG A 90 -12.90 3.70 17.74
C ARG A 90 -12.52 2.49 16.88
N VAL A 91 -11.63 2.66 15.90
CA VAL A 91 -11.10 1.55 15.09
C VAL A 91 -10.46 0.46 15.98
N ILE A 92 -9.65 0.84 16.97
CA ILE A 92 -9.03 -0.11 17.90
C ILE A 92 -10.07 -0.70 18.86
N GLU A 93 -10.96 0.13 19.40
CA GLU A 93 -12.00 -0.28 20.36
C GLU A 93 -12.99 -1.29 19.76
N GLU A 94 -13.27 -1.21 18.46
CA GLU A 94 -14.12 -2.16 17.73
C GLU A 94 -13.37 -3.43 17.27
N GLY A 95 -12.08 -3.57 17.59
CA GLY A 95 -11.31 -4.80 17.35
C GLY A 95 -10.65 -4.90 15.98
N HIS A 96 -10.47 -3.77 15.28
CA HIS A 96 -9.71 -3.70 14.04
C HIS A 96 -8.22 -3.47 14.32
N GLU A 97 -7.37 -3.79 13.34
CA GLU A 97 -5.94 -3.53 13.40
C GLU A 97 -5.61 -2.14 12.82
N VAL A 98 -4.61 -1.46 13.39
CA VAL A 98 -4.07 -0.20 12.86
C VAL A 98 -2.67 -0.42 12.31
N GLY A 99 -2.52 -0.17 11.01
CA GLY A 99 -1.25 -0.15 10.30
C GLY A 99 -0.73 1.28 10.09
N ASN A 100 0.57 1.40 9.83
CA ASN A 100 1.21 2.68 9.52
C ASN A 100 1.16 2.95 8.01
N HIS A 101 0.62 4.10 7.60
CA HIS A 101 0.61 4.55 6.20
C HIS A 101 1.44 5.80 5.96
N SER A 102 2.49 6.02 6.74
CA SER A 102 3.27 7.24 6.86
C SER A 102 2.54 8.39 7.58
N TYR A 103 3.22 9.52 7.74
CA TYR A 103 2.61 10.70 8.34
C TYR A 103 1.76 11.52 7.36
N SER A 104 2.24 11.73 6.13
CA SER A 104 1.65 12.66 5.16
C SER A 104 1.59 12.14 3.72
N HIS A 105 1.75 10.83 3.54
CA HIS A 105 1.78 10.15 2.24
C HIS A 105 2.89 10.65 1.28
N PRO A 106 4.16 10.78 1.75
CA PRO A 106 5.26 11.09 0.83
C PRO A 106 5.62 9.88 -0.01
N ILE A 107 6.15 10.13 -1.21
CA ILE A 107 6.79 9.08 -2.00
C ILE A 107 8.15 8.77 -1.36
N TYR A 108 8.36 7.51 -0.97
CA TYR A 108 9.63 7.04 -0.40
C TYR A 108 10.62 6.50 -1.43
N LEU A 109 10.21 6.34 -2.68
CA LEU A 109 11.12 5.97 -3.76
C LEU A 109 12.23 7.02 -3.84
N PHE A 110 13.47 6.57 -3.62
CA PHE A 110 14.71 7.38 -3.60
C PHE A 110 14.92 8.28 -2.38
N ARG A 111 14.15 8.10 -1.29
CA ARG A 111 14.34 8.85 -0.05
C ARG A 111 15.16 8.03 0.94
N GLY A 112 16.45 8.36 1.10
CA GLY A 112 17.30 7.78 2.15
C GLY A 112 16.98 8.35 3.53
N SER A 113 17.24 7.58 4.59
CA SER A 113 17.34 8.10 5.95
C SER A 113 18.62 8.96 6.01
N GLY A 114 18.47 10.27 5.82
CA GLY A 114 19.58 11.21 6.04
C GLY A 114 20.16 11.10 7.43
#